data_AF-A0A8T5UG29-F1
#
_entry.id   AF-A0A8T5UG29-F1
#
_cell.length_a   1.000
_cell.length_b   1.000
_cell.length_c   1.000
_cell.angle_alpha   90.00
_cell.angle_beta   90.00
_cell.angle_gamma   90.00
#
_symmetry.space_group_name_H-M   'P 1'
#
loop_
_entity.id
_entity.type
_entity.pdbx_description
1 polymer ?
#
loop_
_entity_poly.entity_id
_entity_poly.type
_entity_poly.pdbx_seq_one_letter_code
_entity_poly.pdbx_strand_id
1 'polypeptide(L)'
;MKPSKTHLEQEYKTIKTMIQMYCKKFHDCDDGVCHECTDLFKYAEERLNNCKFGEDKPTCDTCPIHCYKPEMREKIREVMRFAGPRMIYSHPIMGFRHLFKKMKKKKI
;
A
#
# COMPACT_ATOMS: atom_id res chain seq x y z
N MET A 1 0.60 4.59 23.19
CA MET A 1 0.36 3.13 23.27
C MET A 1 0.52 2.54 21.88
N LYS A 2 1.57 1.77 21.59
CA LYS A 2 1.68 1.01 20.32
C LYS A 2 1.61 -0.48 20.68
N PRO A 3 0.47 -1.17 20.49
CA PRO A 3 0.40 -2.59 20.79
C PRO A 3 0.91 -3.41 19.58
N SER A 4 1.86 -4.31 19.87
CA SER A 4 2.17 -5.59 19.22
C SER A 4 1.77 -5.84 17.75
N LYS A 5 2.74 -5.76 16.83
CA LYS A 5 2.84 -6.37 15.48
C LYS A 5 1.52 -6.84 14.83
N THR A 6 0.62 -5.92 14.52
CA THR A 6 -0.65 -6.23 13.84
C THR A 6 -0.50 -6.24 12.32
N HIS A 7 -1.37 -6.98 11.62
CA HIS A 7 -1.41 -7.03 10.16
C HIS A 7 -1.68 -5.63 9.57
N LEU A 8 -2.52 -4.84 10.24
CA LEU A 8 -2.78 -3.45 9.85
C LEU A 8 -1.55 -2.55 9.95
N GLU A 9 -0.68 -2.73 10.95
CA GLU A 9 0.56 -1.97 11.08
C GLU A 9 1.54 -2.30 9.92
N GLN A 10 1.55 -3.55 9.46
CA GLN A 10 2.36 -3.96 8.30
C GLN A 10 1.85 -3.33 7.01
N GLU A 11 0.53 -3.31 6.80
CA GLU A 11 -0.11 -2.64 5.67
C GLU A 11 0.20 -1.14 5.67
N TYR A 12 0.13 -0.50 6.84
CA TYR A 12 0.48 0.90 7.03
C TYR A 12 1.92 1.21 6.64
N LYS A 13 2.88 0.45 7.19
CA LYS A 13 4.31 0.60 6.87
C LYS A 13 4.57 0.37 5.39
N THR A 14 3.93 -0.63 4.81
CA THR A 14 4.05 -0.98 3.39
C THR A 14 3.62 0.20 2.51
N ILE A 15 2.42 0.73 2.73
CA ILE A 15 1.92 1.88 1.95
C ILE A 15 2.82 3.09 2.13
N LYS A 16 3.28 3.38 3.36
CA LYS A 16 4.21 4.48 3.63
C LYS A 16 5.48 4.36 2.79
N THR A 17 6.13 3.21 2.82
CA THR A 17 7.37 2.95 2.08
C THR A 17 7.13 3.05 0.58
N MET A 18 6.04 2.50 0.06
CA MET A 18 5.71 2.57 -1.37
C MET A 18 5.54 4.01 -1.84
N ILE A 19 4.83 4.85 -1.07
CA ILE A 19 4.62 6.26 -1.37
C ILE A 19 5.94 7.03 -1.32
N GLN A 20 6.79 6.77 -0.32
CA GLN A 20 8.12 7.38 -0.23
C GLN A 20 9.00 7.05 -1.45
N MET A 21 9.03 5.79 -1.87
CA MET A 21 9.78 5.37 -3.06
C MET A 21 9.26 6.05 -4.33
N TYR A 22 7.93 6.16 -4.47
CA TYR A 22 7.30 6.85 -5.60
C TYR A 22 7.65 8.34 -5.60
N CYS A 23 7.46 9.02 -4.47
CA CYS A 23 7.74 10.44 -4.32
C CYS A 23 9.20 10.77 -4.66
N LYS A 24 10.16 9.99 -4.14
CA LYS A 24 11.58 10.20 -4.43
C LYS A 24 11.91 10.04 -5.91
N LYS A 25 11.21 9.14 -6.63
CA LYS A 25 11.51 8.86 -8.04
C LYS A 25 10.86 9.85 -9.01
N PHE A 26 9.66 10.32 -8.70
CA PHE A 26 8.85 11.11 -9.64
C PHE A 26 8.75 12.59 -9.28
N HIS A 27 9.00 12.96 -8.02
CA HIS A 27 8.83 14.34 -7.55
C HIS A 27 10.15 14.96 -7.05
N ASP A 28 11.31 14.29 -7.27
CA ASP A 28 12.66 14.75 -6.93
C ASP A 28 12.76 15.43 -5.54
N CYS A 29 12.03 14.89 -4.57
CA CYS A 29 12.06 15.35 -3.19
C CYS A 29 13.20 14.63 -2.46
N ASP A 30 14.32 15.32 -2.27
CA ASP A 30 15.46 14.81 -1.51
C ASP A 30 15.20 14.82 0.01
N ASP A 31 14.43 15.81 0.49
CA ASP A 31 14.04 15.95 1.90
C ASP A 31 12.57 15.60 2.13
N GLY A 32 12.30 14.32 2.39
CA GLY A 32 11.01 13.85 2.88
C GLY A 32 10.01 13.44 1.81
N VAL A 33 8.72 13.74 2.04
CA VAL A 33 7.60 13.36 1.16
C VAL A 33 6.85 14.64 0.79
N CYS A 34 6.60 14.87 -0.50
CA CYS A 34 5.88 16.06 -0.96
C CYS A 34 4.46 16.13 -0.37
N HIS A 35 3.83 17.30 -0.47
CA HIS A 35 2.46 17.51 0.03
C HIS A 35 1.47 16.51 -0.56
N GLU A 36 1.49 16.30 -1.87
CA GLU A 36 0.57 15.39 -2.56
C GLU A 36 0.71 13.94 -2.08
N CYS A 37 1.95 13.45 -1.98
CA CYS A 37 2.22 12.11 -1.49
C CYS A 37 1.87 11.97 0.01
N THR A 38 2.03 13.04 0.78
CA THR A 38 1.59 13.09 2.18
C THR A 38 0.07 13.01 2.31
N ASP A 39 -0.68 13.71 1.46
CA ASP A 39 -2.15 13.64 1.43
C ASP A 39 -2.64 12.26 1.03
N LEU A 40 -2.00 11.65 0.01
CA LEU A 40 -2.29 10.28 -0.39
C LEU A 40 -2.06 9.30 0.77
N PHE A 41 -0.98 9.49 1.53
CA PHE A 41 -0.67 8.66 2.68
C PHE A 41 -1.68 8.83 3.83
N LYS A 42 -2.00 10.08 4.20
CA LYS A 42 -3.02 10.36 5.24
C LYS A 42 -4.38 9.79 4.86
N TYR A 43 -4.77 9.90 3.60
CA TYR A 43 -6.00 9.29 3.10
C TYR A 43 -5.96 7.76 3.24
N ALA A 44 -4.84 7.12 2.89
CA ALA A 44 -4.70 5.67 3.04
C ALA A 44 -4.73 5.22 4.52
N GLU A 45 -4.10 5.98 5.41
CA GLU A 45 -4.11 5.77 6.86
C GLU A 45 -5.53 5.84 7.43
N GLU A 46 -6.30 6.87 7.07
CA GLU A 46 -7.69 7.02 7.49
C GLU A 46 -8.55 5.83 7.05
N ARG A 47 -8.35 5.34 5.81
CA ARG A 47 -9.06 4.16 5.29
C ARG A 47 -8.64 2.85 5.96
N LEU A 48 -7.40 2.75 6.42
CA LEU A 48 -6.93 1.61 7.20
C LEU A 48 -7.53 1.61 8.60
N ASN A 49 -7.50 2.76 9.29
CA ASN A 49 -8.06 2.92 10.63
C ASN A 49 -9.56 2.64 10.67
N ASN A 50 -10.30 3.06 9.65
CA ASN A 50 -11.74 2.84 9.53
C ASN A 50 -12.11 1.55 8.77
N CYS A 51 -11.18 0.61 8.62
CA CYS A 51 -11.46 -0.61 7.87
C CYS A 51 -12.40 -1.54 8.65
N LYS A 52 -13.56 -1.84 8.07
CA LYS A 52 -14.55 -2.77 8.65
C LYS A 52 -14.02 -4.19 8.89
N PHE A 53 -12.93 -4.58 8.22
CA PHE A 53 -12.34 -5.90 8.35
C PHE A 53 -11.22 -5.96 9.39
N GLY A 54 -10.74 -4.81 9.89
CA GLY A 54 -9.67 -4.77 10.89
C GLY A 54 -8.46 -5.62 10.50
N GLU A 55 -8.03 -6.47 11.42
CA GLU A 55 -6.89 -7.39 11.24
C GLU A 55 -7.12 -8.43 10.13
N ASP A 56 -8.36 -8.86 9.89
CA ASP A 56 -8.75 -9.83 8.86
C ASP A 56 -8.84 -9.21 7.45
N LYS A 57 -8.39 -7.96 7.31
CA LYS A 57 -8.39 -7.24 6.04
C LYS A 57 -7.68 -8.05 4.94
N PRO A 58 -8.35 -8.33 3.80
CA PRO A 58 -7.69 -8.86 2.62
C PRO A 58 -6.82 -7.77 1.96
N THR A 59 -5.93 -8.18 1.06
CA THR A 59 -5.09 -7.23 0.31
C THR A 59 -5.95 -6.27 -0.52
N CYS A 60 -5.51 -5.02 -0.66
CA CYS A 60 -6.30 -3.96 -1.32
C CYS A 60 -6.77 -4.30 -2.75
N ASP A 61 -6.05 -5.15 -3.47
CA ASP A 61 -6.39 -5.63 -4.82
C ASP A 61 -7.56 -6.63 -4.83
N THR A 62 -7.70 -7.43 -3.78
CA THR A 62 -8.75 -8.46 -3.61
C THR A 62 -9.84 -8.04 -2.62
N CYS A 63 -9.77 -6.81 -2.12
CA CYS A 63 -10.73 -6.29 -1.17
C CYS A 63 -12.13 -6.24 -1.81
N PRO A 64 -13.16 -6.83 -1.17
CA PRO A 64 -14.51 -6.86 -1.73
C PRO A 64 -15.21 -5.49 -1.67
N ILE A 65 -14.63 -4.51 -0.98
CA ILE A 65 -15.17 -3.15 -0.88
C ILE A 65 -14.32 -2.16 -1.68
N HIS A 66 -15.00 -1.20 -2.31
CA HIS A 66 -14.36 -0.03 -2.91
C HIS A 66 -14.34 1.12 -1.90
N CYS A 67 -13.33 1.11 -1.03
CA CYS A 67 -13.20 2.13 0.02
C CYS A 67 -12.47 3.41 -0.42
N TYR A 68 -11.81 3.40 -1.58
CA TYR A 68 -11.09 4.56 -2.12
C TYR A 68 -11.97 5.33 -3.11
N LYS A 69 -11.93 6.66 -3.04
CA LYS A 69 -12.46 7.56 -4.08
C LYS A 69 -11.75 7.27 -5.42
N PRO A 70 -12.44 7.42 -6.57
CA PRO A 70 -11.86 7.10 -7.89
C PRO A 70 -10.49 7.74 -8.14
N GLU A 71 -10.36 9.04 -7.89
CA GLU A 71 -9.12 9.80 -8.08
C GLU A 71 -7.98 9.28 -7.18
N MET A 72 -8.23 9.10 -5.88
CA MET A 72 -7.23 8.56 -4.94
C MET A 72 -6.86 7.12 -5.27
N ARG A 73 -7.80 6.36 -5.83
CA ARG A 73 -7.59 4.98 -6.28
C ARG A 73 -6.66 4.91 -7.48
N GLU A 74 -6.69 5.88 -8.38
CA GLU A 74 -5.77 5.96 -9.51
C GLU A 74 -4.35 6.27 -9.01
N LYS A 75 -4.21 7.30 -8.16
CA LYS A 75 -2.92 7.66 -7.55
C LYS A 75 -2.26 6.49 -6.80
N ILE A 76 -3.01 5.80 -5.94
CA ILE A 76 -2.44 4.66 -5.20
C ILE A 76 -2.09 3.48 -6.13
N ARG A 77 -2.81 3.29 -7.24
CA ARG A 77 -2.47 2.25 -8.22
C ARG A 77 -1.17 2.56 -8.96
N GLU A 78 -0.89 3.81 -9.26
CA GLU A 78 0.38 4.23 -9.85
C GLU A 78 1.54 3.94 -8.90
N VAL A 79 1.39 4.33 -7.64
CA VAL A 79 2.31 3.98 -6.55
C VAL A 79 2.49 2.47 -6.45
N MET A 80 1.40 1.70 -6.43
CA MET A 80 1.45 0.23 -6.37
C MET A 80 2.13 -0.41 -7.59
N ARG A 81 1.88 0.10 -8.80
CA ARG A 81 2.49 -0.40 -10.04
C ARG A 81 3.98 -0.13 -10.07
N PHE A 82 4.42 1.02 -9.57
CA PHE A 82 5.82 1.37 -9.49
C PHE A 82 6.55 0.64 -8.35
N ALA A 83 6.05 0.77 -7.12
CA ALA A 83 6.72 0.27 -5.93
C ALA A 83 6.48 -1.23 -5.70
N GLY A 84 5.38 -1.81 -6.17
CA GLY A 84 5.01 -3.21 -5.94
C GLY A 84 6.09 -4.23 -6.37
N PRO A 85 6.57 -4.21 -7.62
CA PRO A 85 7.67 -5.08 -8.06
C PRO A 85 8.98 -4.80 -7.33
N ARG A 86 9.21 -3.54 -6.93
CA ARG A 86 10.45 -3.09 -6.26
C ARG A 86 10.46 -3.48 -4.77
N MET A 87 9.30 -3.58 -4.14
CA MET A 87 9.13 -4.09 -2.78
C MET A 87 9.56 -5.55 -2.63
N ILE A 88 9.56 -6.34 -3.70
CA ILE A 88 10.06 -7.74 -3.71
C ILE A 88 11.57 -7.79 -3.45
N TYR A 89 12.31 -6.79 -3.90
CA TYR A 89 13.75 -6.70 -3.69
C TYR A 89 14.12 -6.16 -2.30
N SER A 90 13.27 -5.31 -1.69
CA SER A 90 13.54 -4.70 -0.38
C SER A 90 12.93 -5.48 0.80
N HIS A 91 11.79 -6.15 0.60
CA HIS A 91 11.08 -6.93 1.62
C HIS A 91 10.57 -8.24 1.00
N PRO A 92 11.46 -9.23 0.77
CA PRO A 92 11.18 -10.40 -0.06
C PRO A 92 9.96 -11.20 0.41
N ILE A 93 9.74 -11.38 1.71
CA ILE A 93 8.60 -12.15 2.23
C ILE A 93 7.25 -11.47 1.93
N MET A 94 7.16 -10.14 2.00
CA MET A 94 5.93 -9.39 1.71
C MET A 94 5.66 -9.32 0.21
N GLY A 95 6.70 -9.08 -0.59
CA GLY A 95 6.62 -9.08 -2.05
C GLY A 95 6.24 -10.45 -2.63
N PHE A 96 6.86 -11.54 -2.15
CA PHE A 96 6.50 -12.90 -2.56
C PHE A 96 5.07 -13.27 -2.13
N ARG A 97 4.60 -12.90 -0.93
CA ARG A 97 3.22 -13.18 -0.52
C ARG A 97 2.19 -12.43 -1.39
N HIS A 98 2.50 -11.20 -1.81
CA HIS A 98 1.67 -10.43 -2.75
C HIS A 98 1.70 -11.01 -4.17
N LEU A 99 2.86 -11.49 -4.65
CA LEU A 99 3.00 -12.08 -5.99
C LEU A 99 2.40 -13.50 -6.09
N PHE A 100 2.58 -14.35 -5.07
CA PHE A 100 2.05 -15.72 -5.06
C PHE A 100 0.52 -15.76 -4.97
N LYS A 101 -0.12 -14.80 -4.29
CA LYS A 101 -1.59 -14.65 -4.33
C LYS A 101 -2.11 -14.31 -5.74
N LYS A 102 -1.31 -13.61 -6.56
CA LYS A 102 -1.64 -13.28 -7.95
C LYS A 102 -1.52 -14.49 -8.89
N MET A 103 -0.60 -15.42 -8.64
CA MET A 103 -0.40 -16.62 -9.48
C MET A 103 -1.45 -17.73 -9.25
N LYS A 104 -2.07 -17.81 -8.07
CA LYS A 104 -3.12 -18.82 -7.79
C LYS A 104 -4.47 -18.57 -8.50
N LYS A 105 -4.64 -17.42 -9.17
CA LYS A 105 -5.86 -17.05 -9.93
C LYS A 105 -5.69 -17.00 -11.46
N LYS A 106 -4.65 -17.63 -12.02
CA LYS A 106 -4.59 -18.01 -13.44
C LYS A 106 -4.68 -19.53 -13.56
N LYS A 107 -5.87 -20.07 -13.30
CA LYS A 107 -6.28 -21.41 -13.74
C LYS A 107 -7.74 -21.31 -14.18
N ILE A 108 -7.93 -20.74 -15.36
CA ILE A 108 -8.92 -21.14 -16.36
C ILE A 108 -8.17 -21.10 -17.68
#